data_AF-A0A3M8P6I0-F1
#
_entry.id   AF-A0A3M8P6I0-F1
#
_cell.length_a   1.000
_cell.length_b   1.000
_cell.length_c   1.000
_cell.angle_alpha   90.00
_cell.angle_beta   90.00
_cell.angle_gamma   90.00
#
_symmetry.space_group_name_H-M   'P 1'
#
loop_
_entity.id
_entity.type
_entity.pdbx_description
1 polymer ?
#
loop_
_entity_poly.entity_id
_entity_poly.type
_entity_poly.pdbx_seq_one_letter_code
_entity_poly.pdbx_strand_id
1 'polypeptide(L)'
;MRDFKQYTIDTNVIRHDTNKTGKQELKKAARIFWQTIQEKVEKGEAVILVPAEVVRELQVQSHTLKVSENSKIQSLLTHCLEIAPPVSIEIEHHIRKMSAYLRSKYKNDIGFPQMEYGGVSDARILFSAYYEDSILVTANIKDFLLYPFLFAADEERLYNLKENKFIQIPEAVYEKVWRDGTFEKLFQELNDLELALEDYED
;
A
#
# COMPACT_ATOMS: atom_id res chain seq x y z
N MET A 1 16.76 -18.80 9.18
CA MET A 1 16.79 -17.33 9.15
C MET A 1 15.43 -16.85 9.63
N ARG A 2 15.36 -15.85 10.51
CA ARG A 2 14.07 -15.20 10.79
C ARG A 2 13.66 -14.48 9.51
N ASP A 3 12.41 -14.66 9.12
CA ASP A 3 11.82 -14.07 7.91
C ASP A 3 11.65 -12.56 8.16
N PHE A 4 12.60 -11.75 7.68
CA PHE A 4 12.59 -10.30 7.85
C PHE A 4 11.51 -9.70 6.94
N LYS A 5 10.62 -8.87 7.49
CA LYS A 5 9.47 -8.33 6.75
C LYS A 5 9.52 -6.81 6.60
N GLN A 6 9.19 -6.32 5.42
CA GLN A 6 9.07 -4.89 5.13
C GLN A 6 7.60 -4.50 5.10
N TYR A 7 7.22 -3.41 5.79
CA TYR A 7 5.84 -2.94 5.82
C TYR A 7 5.76 -1.50 5.31
N THR A 8 5.20 -1.33 4.12
CA THR A 8 4.93 -0.01 3.56
C THR A 8 3.58 0.49 4.05
N ILE A 9 3.56 1.66 4.69
CA ILE A 9 2.34 2.21 5.28
C ILE A 9 1.72 3.31 4.41
N ASP A 10 0.38 3.29 4.32
CA ASP A 10 -0.43 4.38 3.79
C ASP A 10 -0.58 5.52 4.82
N THR A 11 -0.77 6.75 4.35
CA THR A 11 -1.13 7.94 5.14
C THR A 11 -2.23 7.66 6.17
N ASN A 12 -3.28 6.91 5.82
CA ASN A 12 -4.38 6.64 6.76
C ASN A 12 -3.96 5.84 8.00
N VAL A 13 -2.90 5.03 7.92
CA VAL A 13 -2.38 4.24 9.04
C VAL A 13 -1.82 5.16 10.12
N ILE A 14 -1.09 6.20 9.70
CA ILE A 14 -0.56 7.24 10.60
C ILE A 14 -1.70 8.14 11.11
N ARG A 15 -2.63 8.53 10.23
CA ARG A 15 -3.72 9.45 10.59
C ARG A 15 -4.70 8.84 11.59
N HIS A 16 -4.94 7.54 11.56
CA HIS A 16 -5.85 6.88 12.51
C HIS A 16 -5.28 6.80 13.92
N ASP A 17 -3.97 6.66 14.10
CA ASP A 17 -3.36 6.68 15.44
C ASP A 17 -3.34 8.09 16.05
N THR A 18 -3.12 9.09 15.20
CA THR A 18 -2.86 10.47 15.65
C THR A 18 -4.13 11.32 15.85
N ASN A 19 -5.20 11.02 15.11
CA ASN A 19 -6.44 11.79 15.15
C ASN A 19 -7.19 11.61 16.48
N LYS A 20 -7.44 12.69 17.22
CA LYS A 20 -8.17 12.65 18.50
C LYS A 20 -9.68 12.49 18.37
N THR A 21 -10.29 12.80 17.23
CA THR A 21 -11.75 12.70 16.99
C THR A 21 -12.15 11.57 16.04
N GLY A 22 -11.19 10.79 15.54
CA GLY A 22 -11.46 9.63 14.68
C GLY A 22 -12.28 8.53 15.35
N LYS A 23 -12.87 7.63 14.55
CA LYS A 23 -13.62 6.46 15.04
C LYS A 23 -12.75 5.62 15.97
N GLN A 24 -13.26 5.31 17.16
CA GLN A 24 -12.51 4.63 18.23
C GLN A 24 -11.95 3.27 17.79
N GLU A 25 -12.69 2.53 16.96
CA GLU A 25 -12.28 1.24 16.39
C GLU A 25 -11.01 1.37 15.54
N LEU A 26 -10.95 2.37 14.66
CA LEU A 26 -9.80 2.61 13.78
C LEU A 26 -8.56 2.99 14.57
N LYS A 27 -8.71 3.77 15.64
CA LYS A 27 -7.59 4.08 16.54
C LYS A 27 -7.09 2.86 17.27
N LYS A 28 -8.00 2.03 17.76
CA LYS A 28 -7.64 0.80 18.47
C LYS A 28 -6.88 -0.14 17.52
N ALA A 29 -7.37 -0.28 16.29
CA ALA A 29 -6.71 -1.09 15.28
C ALA A 29 -5.31 -0.55 14.93
N ALA A 30 -5.19 0.75 14.66
CA ALA A 30 -3.90 1.41 14.42
C ALA A 30 -2.93 1.21 15.59
N ARG A 31 -3.39 1.40 16.84
CA ARG A 31 -2.56 1.20 18.03
C ARG A 31 -2.09 -0.24 18.17
N ILE A 32 -2.96 -1.22 17.93
CA ILE A 32 -2.59 -2.65 17.97
C ILE A 32 -1.52 -2.95 16.92
N PHE A 33 -1.72 -2.44 15.69
CA PHE A 33 -0.74 -2.57 14.62
C PHE A 33 0.60 -1.97 15.03
N TRP A 34 0.63 -0.70 15.47
CA TRP A 34 1.87 0.00 15.86
C TRP A 34 2.60 -0.71 16.99
N GLN A 35 1.90 -1.17 18.03
CA GLN A 35 2.51 -1.95 19.12
C GLN A 35 3.14 -3.25 18.59
N THR A 36 2.39 -4.00 17.77
CA THR A 36 2.84 -5.29 17.23
C THR A 36 4.06 -5.11 16.32
N ILE A 37 4.04 -4.10 15.45
CA ILE A 37 5.13 -3.91 14.48
C ILE A 37 6.37 -3.30 15.13
N GLN A 38 6.22 -2.39 16.10
CA GLN A 38 7.34 -1.86 16.87
C GLN A 38 8.11 -2.97 17.59
N GLU A 39 7.41 -3.91 18.23
CA GLU A 39 8.05 -5.07 18.86
C GLU A 39 8.85 -5.91 17.85
N LYS A 40 8.37 -6.05 16.61
CA LYS A 40 9.10 -6.77 15.55
C LYS A 40 10.32 -5.98 15.06
N VAL A 41 10.19 -4.66 14.90
CA VAL A 41 11.29 -3.77 14.52
C VAL A 41 12.40 -3.81 15.58
N GLU A 42 12.06 -3.70 16.86
CA GLU A 42 13.02 -3.79 17.97
C GLU A 42 13.75 -5.14 18.03
N LYS A 43 13.10 -6.21 17.60
CA LYS A 43 13.69 -7.55 17.48
C LYS A 43 14.53 -7.75 16.21
N GLY A 44 14.57 -6.76 15.30
CA GLY A 44 15.21 -6.87 13.99
C GLY A 44 14.49 -7.83 13.03
N GLU A 45 13.19 -8.04 13.23
CA GLU A 45 12.35 -8.94 12.43
C GLU A 45 11.55 -8.19 11.36
N ALA A 46 11.49 -6.86 11.44
CA ALA A 46 10.78 -6.04 10.47
C ALA A 46 11.37 -4.64 10.33
N VAL A 47 10.99 -3.97 9.23
CA VAL A 47 11.16 -2.53 9.03
C VAL A 47 9.83 -1.92 8.57
N ILE A 48 9.60 -0.67 8.94
CA ILE A 48 8.44 0.11 8.50
C ILE A 48 8.94 1.10 7.46
N LEU A 49 8.41 1.01 6.25
CA LEU A 49 8.72 1.90 5.15
C LEU A 49 7.60 2.94 5.03
N VAL A 50 7.96 4.19 4.77
CA VAL A 50 7.02 5.27 4.47
C VAL A 50 7.33 5.87 3.11
N PRO A 51 6.42 5.79 2.13
CA PRO A 51 6.65 6.42 0.84
C PRO A 51 6.79 7.93 0.94
N ALA A 52 7.66 8.53 0.13
CA ALA A 52 7.80 9.98 0.03
C ALA A 52 6.47 10.67 -0.38
N GLU A 53 5.57 9.97 -1.08
CA GLU A 53 4.20 10.46 -1.33
C GLU A 53 3.39 10.59 -0.03
N VAL A 54 3.46 9.60 0.87
CA VAL A 54 2.81 9.67 2.19
C VAL A 54 3.38 10.83 3.03
N VAL A 55 4.70 11.02 3.00
CA VAL A 55 5.35 12.14 3.68
C VAL A 55 4.83 13.48 3.12
N ARG A 56 4.73 13.63 1.79
CA ARG A 56 4.18 14.83 1.13
C ARG A 56 2.72 15.06 1.51
N GLU A 57 1.88 14.03 1.54
CA GLU A 57 0.49 14.16 1.97
C GLU A 57 0.38 14.63 3.42
N LEU A 58 1.17 14.05 4.33
CA LEU A 58 1.18 14.44 5.73
C LEU A 58 1.70 15.87 5.93
N GLN A 59 2.70 16.30 5.15
CA GLN A 59 3.18 17.68 5.15
C GLN A 59 2.07 18.66 4.74
N VAL A 60 1.35 18.39 3.64
CA VAL A 60 0.22 19.23 3.21
C VAL A 60 -0.88 19.25 4.27
N GLN A 61 -1.25 18.07 4.79
CA GLN A 61 -2.29 17.95 5.81
C GLN A 61 -1.90 18.69 7.10
N SER A 62 -0.62 18.76 7.46
CA SER A 62 -0.13 19.35 8.70
C SER A 62 -0.60 20.78 8.94
N HIS A 63 -0.83 21.55 7.87
CA HIS A 63 -1.36 22.92 7.92
C HIS A 63 -2.78 23.02 8.48
N THR A 64 -3.53 21.92 8.46
CA THR A 64 -4.92 21.85 8.95
C THR A 64 -5.05 21.16 10.30
N LEU A 65 -3.95 20.63 10.85
CA LEU A 65 -3.96 19.83 12.07
C LEU A 65 -3.55 20.63 13.30
N LYS A 66 -3.95 20.12 14.47
CA LYS A 66 -3.49 20.67 15.74
C LYS A 66 -2.00 20.38 15.91
N VAL A 67 -1.28 21.28 16.59
CA VAL A 67 0.14 21.09 16.94
C VAL A 67 0.38 19.72 17.59
N SER A 68 -0.48 19.29 18.52
CA SER A 68 -0.35 17.99 19.17
C SER A 68 -0.50 16.79 18.24
N GLU A 69 -1.25 16.92 17.14
CA GLU A 69 -1.39 15.87 16.12
C GLU A 69 -0.15 15.84 15.23
N ASN A 70 0.33 17.01 14.80
CA ASN A 70 1.58 17.13 14.04
C ASN A 70 2.77 16.55 14.81
N SER A 71 2.92 16.87 16.10
CA SER A 71 4.01 16.31 16.93
C SER A 71 3.95 14.78 17.01
N LYS A 72 2.75 14.20 17.07
CA LYS A 72 2.59 12.74 17.07
C LYS A 72 2.93 12.12 15.71
N ILE A 73 2.50 12.75 14.62
CA ILE A 73 2.85 12.31 13.26
C ILE A 73 4.37 12.27 13.11
N GLN A 74 5.06 13.34 13.49
CA GLN A 74 6.54 13.39 13.43
C GLN A 74 7.19 12.30 14.29
N SER A 75 6.66 12.06 15.50
CA SER A 75 7.14 10.96 16.35
C SER A 75 6.92 9.57 15.76
N LEU A 76 5.87 9.35 14.95
CA LEU A 76 5.68 8.07 14.25
C LEU A 76 6.65 7.94 13.07
N LEU A 77 6.86 9.03 12.32
CA LEU A 77 7.76 9.05 11.18
C LEU A 77 9.22 8.78 11.58
N THR A 78 9.66 9.13 12.80
CA THR A 78 11.01 8.77 13.29
C THR A 78 11.25 7.27 13.43
N HIS A 79 10.20 6.45 13.42
CA HIS A 79 10.29 4.98 13.43
C HIS A 79 10.17 4.36 12.03
N CYS A 80 10.01 5.18 10.99
CA CYS A 80 9.84 4.74 9.62
C CYS A 80 11.09 5.08 8.80
N LEU A 81 11.42 4.23 7.84
CA LEU A 81 12.39 4.51 6.80
C LEU A 81 11.66 5.14 5.61
N GLU A 82 11.99 6.38 5.26
CA GLU A 82 11.44 7.01 4.07
C GLU A 82 12.01 6.36 2.80
N ILE A 83 11.12 5.99 1.87
CA ILE A 83 11.47 5.42 0.57
C ILE A 83 10.95 6.33 -0.55
N ALA A 84 11.72 6.44 -1.63
CA ALA A 84 11.39 7.30 -2.77
C ALA A 84 11.78 6.62 -4.09
N PRO A 85 11.10 5.52 -4.46
CA PRO A 85 11.41 4.83 -5.71
C PRO A 85 11.11 5.73 -6.92
N PRO A 86 11.78 5.48 -8.06
CA PRO A 86 11.62 6.30 -9.27
C PRO A 86 10.24 6.04 -9.89
N VAL A 87 9.23 6.83 -9.53
CA VAL A 87 7.88 6.69 -10.11
C VAL A 87 7.69 7.69 -11.24
N SER A 88 7.68 7.21 -12.47
CA SER A 88 7.35 8.01 -13.65
C SER A 88 5.85 8.26 -13.78
N ILE A 89 5.47 9.25 -14.60
CA ILE A 89 4.06 9.53 -14.93
C ILE A 89 3.46 8.32 -15.66
N GLU A 90 4.26 7.63 -16.47
CA GLU A 90 3.90 6.45 -17.23
C GLU A 90 3.56 5.27 -16.31
N ILE A 91 4.42 4.95 -15.34
CA ILE A 91 4.16 3.89 -14.35
C ILE A 91 2.91 4.21 -13.52
N GLU A 92 2.82 5.46 -13.02
CA GLU A 92 1.65 5.90 -12.26
C GLU A 92 0.36 5.73 -13.07
N HIS A 93 0.36 6.21 -14.32
CA HIS A 93 -0.79 6.09 -15.20
C HIS A 93 -1.16 4.63 -15.45
N HIS A 94 -0.15 3.77 -15.63
CA HIS A 94 -0.33 2.37 -15.95
C HIS A 94 -0.91 1.55 -14.77
N ILE A 95 -0.45 1.80 -13.54
CA ILE A 95 -1.04 1.22 -12.32
C ILE A 95 -2.51 1.60 -12.18
N ARG A 96 -2.85 2.85 -12.49
CA ARG A 96 -4.24 3.33 -12.47
C ARG A 96 -5.08 2.65 -13.56
N LYS A 97 -4.52 2.45 -14.76
CA LYS A 97 -5.14 1.70 -15.86
C LYS A 97 -5.42 0.25 -15.46
N MET A 98 -4.45 -0.43 -14.83
CA MET A 98 -4.63 -1.79 -14.29
C MET A 98 -5.71 -1.87 -13.22
N SER A 99 -5.69 -0.93 -12.27
CA SER A 99 -6.70 -0.86 -11.20
C SER A 99 -8.10 -0.62 -11.78
N ALA A 100 -8.23 0.29 -12.74
CA ALA A 100 -9.49 0.56 -13.44
C ALA A 100 -9.98 -0.67 -14.23
N TYR A 101 -9.06 -1.40 -14.87
CA TYR A 101 -9.38 -2.64 -15.57
C TYR A 101 -9.95 -3.69 -14.63
N LEU A 102 -9.24 -4.02 -13.55
CA LEU A 102 -9.70 -4.98 -12.54
C LEU A 102 -11.07 -4.60 -11.97
N ARG A 103 -11.23 -3.32 -11.61
CA ARG A 103 -12.51 -2.80 -11.12
C ARG A 103 -13.64 -2.98 -12.14
N SER A 104 -13.38 -2.68 -13.42
CA SER A 104 -14.42 -2.72 -14.45
C SER A 104 -14.94 -4.14 -14.70
N LYS A 105 -14.05 -5.13 -14.66
CA LYS A 105 -14.33 -6.50 -15.09
C LYS A 105 -14.56 -7.48 -13.94
N TYR A 106 -13.84 -7.29 -12.83
CA TYR A 106 -13.71 -8.31 -11.77
C TYR A 106 -14.18 -7.85 -10.37
N LYS A 107 -14.59 -6.59 -10.16
CA LYS A 107 -14.97 -6.10 -8.82
C LYS A 107 -15.98 -6.98 -8.07
N ASN A 108 -16.90 -7.63 -8.79
CA ASN A 108 -17.90 -8.52 -8.21
C ASN A 108 -17.29 -9.88 -7.84
N ASP A 109 -16.40 -10.41 -8.68
CA ASP A 109 -15.72 -11.69 -8.44
C ASP A 109 -14.75 -11.58 -7.26
N ILE A 110 -14.01 -10.46 -7.16
CA ILE A 110 -13.05 -10.18 -6.08
C ILE A 110 -13.76 -10.08 -4.71
N GLY A 111 -15.07 -9.83 -4.68
CA GLY A 111 -15.84 -9.70 -3.44
C GLY A 111 -15.79 -8.28 -2.83
N PHE A 112 -15.30 -7.30 -3.59
CA PHE A 112 -15.22 -5.89 -3.20
C PHE A 112 -15.94 -5.02 -4.24
N PRO A 113 -17.29 -4.97 -4.22
CA PRO A 113 -18.06 -4.23 -5.21
C PRO A 113 -17.81 -2.71 -5.17
N GLN A 114 -17.26 -2.22 -4.05
CA GLN A 114 -16.85 -0.83 -3.84
C GLN A 114 -15.37 -0.59 -4.21
N MET A 115 -14.73 -1.52 -4.94
CA MET A 115 -13.39 -1.30 -5.49
C MET A 115 -13.36 0.03 -6.24
N GLU A 116 -12.34 0.82 -5.93
CA GLU A 116 -12.08 2.11 -6.54
C GLU A 116 -10.83 2.00 -7.41
N TYR A 117 -10.70 2.92 -8.36
CA TYR A 117 -9.43 3.10 -9.05
C TYR A 117 -8.76 4.26 -8.32
N GLY A 118 -7.66 3.95 -7.61
CA GLY A 118 -6.98 4.90 -6.75
C GLY A 118 -6.60 6.20 -7.46
N GLY A 119 -6.39 7.24 -6.66
CA GLY A 119 -5.84 8.51 -7.11
C GLY A 119 -4.39 8.38 -7.56
N VAL A 120 -3.82 9.51 -7.97
CA VAL A 120 -2.39 9.64 -8.29
C VAL A 120 -1.52 9.19 -7.10
N SER A 121 -1.86 9.64 -5.90
CA SER A 121 -1.14 9.29 -4.68
C SER A 121 -1.20 7.79 -4.39
N ASP A 122 -2.40 7.18 -4.43
CA ASP A 122 -2.56 5.74 -4.18
C ASP A 122 -1.73 4.90 -5.16
N ALA A 123 -1.66 5.29 -6.44
CA ALA A 123 -0.84 4.60 -7.42
C ALA A 123 0.66 4.65 -7.08
N ARG A 124 1.15 5.81 -6.62
CA ARG A 124 2.55 5.97 -6.20
C ARG A 124 2.86 5.22 -4.92
N ILE A 125 1.93 5.20 -3.96
CA ILE A 125 2.06 4.42 -2.71
C ILE A 125 2.09 2.92 -3.03
N LEU A 126 1.19 2.46 -3.90
CA LEU A 126 1.13 1.07 -4.36
C LEU A 126 2.44 0.67 -5.04
N PHE A 127 2.92 1.49 -5.98
CA PHE A 127 4.20 1.24 -6.64
C PHE A 127 5.35 1.23 -5.66
N SER A 128 5.37 2.17 -4.70
CA SER A 128 6.45 2.21 -3.70
C SER A 128 6.50 0.92 -2.88
N ALA A 129 5.33 0.39 -2.52
CA ALA A 129 5.25 -0.88 -1.82
C ALA A 129 5.68 -2.06 -2.70
N TYR A 130 5.33 -2.03 -3.99
CA TYR A 130 5.64 -3.08 -4.97
C TYR A 130 7.15 -3.13 -5.25
N TYR A 131 7.75 -1.97 -5.54
CA TYR A 131 9.18 -1.82 -5.83
C TYR A 131 10.06 -2.31 -4.68
N GLU A 132 9.67 -2.02 -3.44
CA GLU A 132 10.38 -2.47 -2.24
C GLU A 132 10.04 -3.91 -1.81
N ASP A 133 9.30 -4.68 -2.62
CA ASP A 133 8.86 -6.04 -2.31
C ASP A 133 8.25 -6.17 -0.89
N SER A 134 7.40 -5.21 -0.53
CA SER A 134 6.94 -5.04 0.85
C SER A 134 5.51 -5.53 1.08
N ILE A 135 5.03 -5.43 2.31
CA ILE A 135 3.63 -5.62 2.69
C ILE A 135 2.99 -4.23 2.76
N LEU A 136 1.96 -4.00 1.95
CA LEU A 136 1.22 -2.75 1.99
C LEU A 136 0.17 -2.77 3.11
N VAL A 137 0.27 -1.83 4.04
CA VAL A 137 -0.64 -1.67 5.18
C VAL A 137 -1.54 -0.47 4.92
N THR A 138 -2.86 -0.69 4.91
CA THR A 138 -3.84 0.37 4.69
C THR A 138 -5.16 0.10 5.41
N ALA A 139 -5.87 1.17 5.76
CA ALA A 139 -7.27 1.11 6.16
C ALA A 139 -8.23 1.18 4.96
N ASN A 140 -7.74 1.50 3.75
CA ASN A 140 -8.54 1.73 2.54
C ASN A 140 -8.30 0.64 1.48
N ILE A 141 -8.59 -0.61 1.84
CA ILE A 141 -8.35 -1.78 0.98
C ILE A 141 -8.87 -1.61 -0.45
N LYS A 142 -10.06 -1.01 -0.62
CA LYS A 142 -10.73 -0.82 -1.91
C LYS A 142 -9.88 -0.08 -2.97
N ASP A 143 -8.90 0.72 -2.54
CA ASP A 143 -8.05 1.53 -3.41
C ASP A 143 -6.78 0.76 -3.86
N PHE A 144 -6.46 -0.35 -3.17
CA PHE A 144 -5.22 -1.11 -3.33
C PHE A 144 -5.43 -2.58 -3.70
N LEU A 145 -6.64 -2.96 -4.15
CA LEU A 145 -6.96 -4.35 -4.52
C LEU A 145 -6.21 -4.87 -5.75
N LEU A 146 -5.55 -4.00 -6.52
CA LEU A 146 -4.59 -4.44 -7.55
C LEU A 146 -3.37 -5.14 -6.91
N TYR A 147 -2.93 -4.70 -5.73
CA TYR A 147 -1.65 -5.07 -5.15
C TYR A 147 -1.43 -6.58 -4.99
N PRO A 148 -2.39 -7.38 -4.47
CA PRO A 148 -2.21 -8.83 -4.37
C PRO A 148 -2.02 -9.54 -5.72
N PHE A 149 -2.49 -8.96 -6.84
CA PHE A 149 -2.33 -9.54 -8.16
C PHE A 149 -0.95 -9.29 -8.77
N LEU A 150 -0.09 -8.52 -8.11
CA LEU A 150 1.29 -8.27 -8.58
C LEU A 150 2.29 -9.31 -8.02
N PHE A 151 1.82 -10.23 -7.19
CA PHE A 151 2.61 -11.27 -6.51
C PHE A 151 1.93 -12.63 -6.63
N ALA A 152 2.56 -13.72 -6.18
CA ALA A 152 1.93 -15.03 -6.19
C ALA A 152 0.66 -15.08 -5.29
N ALA A 153 -0.27 -15.96 -5.66
CA ALA A 153 -1.62 -15.98 -5.08
C ALA A 153 -1.68 -16.23 -3.57
N ASP A 154 -0.69 -16.93 -3.02
CA ASP A 154 -0.60 -17.31 -1.61
C ASP A 154 0.15 -16.29 -0.74
N GLU A 155 0.70 -15.23 -1.34
CA GLU A 155 1.50 -14.25 -0.62
C GLU A 155 0.67 -13.24 0.17
N GLU A 156 1.08 -12.97 1.41
CA GLU A 156 0.45 -12.03 2.32
C GLU A 156 0.88 -10.58 2.05
N ARG A 157 0.38 -9.98 0.96
CA ARG A 157 0.88 -8.68 0.47
C ARG A 157 0.06 -7.46 0.90
N LEU A 158 -1.25 -7.58 1.06
CA LEU A 158 -2.11 -6.45 1.44
C LEU A 158 -2.70 -6.66 2.84
N TYR A 159 -2.30 -5.83 3.81
CA TYR A 159 -2.78 -5.90 5.18
C TYR A 159 -3.89 -4.88 5.45
N ASN A 160 -5.08 -5.37 5.82
CA ASN A 160 -6.20 -4.54 6.23
C ASN A 160 -6.05 -4.12 7.68
N LEU A 161 -5.68 -2.85 7.89
CA LEU A 161 -5.56 -2.27 9.22
C LEU A 161 -6.86 -2.39 10.02
N LYS A 162 -8.03 -2.19 9.39
CA LYS A 162 -9.32 -2.16 10.09
C LYS A 162 -9.67 -3.51 10.72
N GLU A 163 -9.31 -4.59 10.04
CA GLU A 163 -9.64 -5.96 10.41
C GLU A 163 -8.45 -6.72 11.02
N ASN A 164 -7.26 -6.11 11.03
CA ASN A 164 -5.99 -6.72 11.44
C ASN A 164 -5.71 -8.07 10.77
N LYS A 165 -5.97 -8.16 9.46
CA LYS A 165 -5.80 -9.38 8.67
C LYS A 165 -5.29 -9.08 7.27
N PHE A 166 -4.62 -10.06 6.68
CA PHE A 166 -4.28 -10.01 5.27
C PHE A 166 -5.51 -10.22 4.40
N ILE A 167 -5.56 -9.47 3.30
CA ILE A 167 -6.53 -9.67 2.25
C ILE A 167 -6.04 -10.83 1.38
N GLN A 168 -6.87 -11.84 1.27
CA GLN A 168 -6.63 -13.02 0.44
C GLN A 168 -7.66 -13.03 -0.68
N ILE A 169 -7.18 -13.07 -1.92
CA ILE A 169 -8.04 -13.17 -3.10
C ILE A 169 -8.38 -14.65 -3.28
N PRO A 170 -9.65 -15.03 -3.49
CA PRO A 170 -9.99 -16.42 -3.76
C PRO A 170 -9.22 -16.94 -4.97
N GLU A 171 -8.59 -18.10 -4.86
CA GLU A 171 -7.72 -18.69 -5.89
C GLU A 171 -8.41 -18.75 -7.27
N ALA A 172 -9.67 -19.18 -7.31
CA ALA A 172 -10.44 -19.22 -8.56
C ALA A 172 -10.60 -17.83 -9.22
N VAL A 173 -10.66 -16.75 -8.44
CA VAL A 173 -10.73 -15.37 -8.94
C VAL A 173 -9.35 -14.92 -9.40
N TYR A 174 -8.31 -15.24 -8.63
CA TYR A 174 -6.92 -14.95 -8.98
C TYR A 174 -6.56 -15.59 -10.34
N GLU A 175 -6.81 -16.89 -10.50
CA GLU A 175 -6.59 -17.60 -11.76
C GLU A 175 -7.41 -17.02 -12.91
N LYS A 176 -8.66 -16.65 -12.66
CA LYS A 176 -9.55 -16.05 -13.68
C LYS A 176 -8.97 -14.74 -14.20
N VAL A 177 -8.42 -13.91 -13.33
CA VAL A 177 -7.76 -12.65 -13.69
C VAL A 177 -6.48 -12.92 -14.47
N TRP A 178 -5.65 -13.86 -14.04
CA TRP A 178 -4.38 -14.14 -14.72
C TRP A 178 -4.51 -14.89 -16.04
N ARG A 179 -5.59 -15.65 -16.26
CA ARG A 179 -5.93 -16.24 -17.56
C ARG A 179 -6.51 -15.23 -18.56
N ASP A 180 -6.73 -14.00 -18.14
CA ASP A 180 -7.19 -12.92 -19.00
C ASP A 180 -6.01 -12.26 -19.70
N GLY A 181 -5.84 -12.54 -20.99
CA GLY A 181 -4.75 -11.98 -21.80
C GLY A 181 -4.69 -10.45 -21.81
N THR A 182 -5.77 -9.74 -21.46
CA THR A 182 -5.70 -8.28 -21.29
C THR A 182 -4.98 -7.90 -20.00
N PHE A 183 -5.27 -8.58 -18.89
CA PHE A 183 -4.58 -8.31 -17.62
C PHE A 183 -3.12 -8.73 -17.70
N GLU A 184 -2.85 -9.91 -18.25
CA GLU A 184 -1.48 -10.40 -18.49
C GLU A 184 -0.66 -9.41 -19.33
N LYS A 185 -1.24 -8.89 -20.42
CA LYS A 185 -0.59 -7.86 -21.23
C LYS A 185 -0.31 -6.58 -20.44
N LEU A 186 -1.26 -6.12 -19.62
CA LEU A 186 -1.03 -4.94 -18.77
C LEU A 186 0.09 -5.20 -17.76
N PHE A 187 0.16 -6.39 -17.17
CA PHE A 187 1.25 -6.72 -16.24
C PHE A 187 2.60 -6.75 -16.95
N GLN A 188 2.69 -7.32 -18.16
CA GLN A 188 3.92 -7.27 -18.95
C GLN A 188 4.32 -5.83 -19.30
N GLU A 189 3.37 -4.99 -19.72
CA GLU A 189 3.62 -3.56 -19.99
C GLU A 189 4.16 -2.83 -18.75
N LEU A 190 3.77 -3.24 -17.54
CA LEU A 190 4.30 -2.66 -16.29
C LEU A 190 5.78 -3.03 -16.12
N ASN A 191 6.13 -4.31 -16.27
CA ASN A 191 7.51 -4.79 -16.18
C ASN A 191 8.42 -4.12 -17.22
N ASP A 192 7.92 -3.93 -18.44
CA ASP A 192 8.70 -3.25 -19.49
C ASP A 192 8.99 -1.78 -19.13
N LEU A 193 8.05 -1.10 -18.47
CA LEU A 193 8.24 0.27 -17.97
C LEU A 193 9.25 0.33 -16.81
N GLU A 194 9.28 -0.68 -15.95
CA GLU A 194 10.24 -0.78 -14.84
C GLU A 194 11.66 -0.99 -15.35
N LEU A 195 11.85 -1.92 -16.28
CA LEU A 195 13.16 -2.15 -16.91
C LEU A 195 13.68 -0.88 -17.60
N ALA A 196 12.79 -0.15 -18.28
CA ALA A 196 13.15 1.11 -18.91
C ALA A 196 13.62 2.17 -17.89
N LEU A 197 13.15 2.15 -16.64
CA LEU A 197 13.62 3.07 -15.61
C LEU A 197 15.01 2.72 -15.09
N GLU A 198 15.28 1.43 -14.89
CA GLU A 198 16.60 0.96 -14.45
C GLU A 198 17.69 1.33 -15.46
N ASP A 199 17.39 1.23 -16.76
CA ASP A 199 18.31 1.61 -17.85
C ASP A 199 18.64 3.12 -17.91
N TYR A 200 17.90 3.98 -17.20
CA TYR A 200 18.19 5.43 -17.11
C TYR A 200 19.02 5.80 -15.87
N GLU A 201 19.23 4.88 -14.93
CA GLU A 201 20.01 5.13 -13.70
C GLU A 201 21.47 4.66 -13.79
N ASP A 202 21.86 3.95 -14.86
CA ASP A 202 23.23 3.54 -15.22
C ASP A 202 23.96 4.51 -16.18
#